data_AF-A0A7S1UGA2-F1
#
_entry.id   AF-A0A7S1UGA2-F1
#
_cell.length_a   1.000
_cell.length_b   1.000
_cell.length_c   1.000
_cell.angle_alpha   90.00
_cell.angle_beta   90.00
_cell.angle_gamma   90.00
#
_symmetry.space_group_name_H-M   'P 1'
#
loop_
_entity.id
_entity.type
_entity.pdbx_description
1 polymer ?
#
loop_
_entity_poly.entity_id
_entity_poly.type
_entity_poly.pdbx_seq_one_letter_code
_entity_poly.pdbx_strand_id
1 'polypeptide(L)'
;AAPAPEPELEPEPEPEPEPEAAPAAAAPAYEEGEEHLSKRERKRRQRRAAWKETKRLKREAKRSAKSSAKRAPGAPRPPPKVGPDGLTDGQRRKLGSRIKFIKALRGSAVDVMFDLDFSEHMTPRELLSVGQQLMYCYGANRRAAVPVRMHMTDFTDDNRSAQSVRKVSGFPDWRGVQTYAEGYAALYPADGGEPKGLNAAWLDLPELKDRDRRNLERLRKEEKEAPEEQPVEGAARPTEPNPNPNPNPEPNPNPNPNPSPN
;
A
#
# COMPACT_ATOMS: atom_id res chain seq x y z
N ALA A 1 42.90 -65.58 41.98
CA ALA A 1 43.37 -66.37 40.83
C ALA A 1 42.75 -65.80 39.56
N ALA A 2 43.64 -65.45 38.63
CA ALA A 2 43.59 -65.36 37.16
C ALA A 2 42.26 -65.45 36.36
N PRO A 3 42.25 -64.90 35.12
CA PRO A 3 41.14 -64.13 34.53
C PRO A 3 40.50 -64.73 33.25
N ALA A 4 39.39 -64.11 32.81
CA ALA A 4 38.78 -63.94 31.47
C ALA A 4 38.58 -65.16 30.52
N PRO A 5 37.54 -65.13 29.67
CA PRO A 5 37.76 -64.55 28.34
C PRO A 5 36.58 -63.68 27.79
N GLU A 6 36.94 -62.62 27.05
CA GLU A 6 36.16 -61.99 25.96
C GLU A 6 36.13 -62.91 24.71
N PRO A 7 35.52 -62.58 23.54
CA PRO A 7 34.61 -61.49 23.11
C PRO A 7 33.39 -62.02 22.29
N GLU A 8 32.48 -61.15 21.82
CA GLU A 8 32.16 -61.03 20.37
C GLU A 8 31.22 -59.84 20.09
N LEU A 9 31.59 -59.03 19.10
CA LEU A 9 30.89 -57.85 18.60
C LEU A 9 29.66 -58.26 17.78
N GLU A 10 28.51 -57.64 18.06
CA GLU A 10 27.33 -57.75 17.19
C GLU A 10 27.57 -57.03 15.84
N PRO A 11 27.26 -57.65 14.69
CA PRO A 11 27.43 -57.04 13.38
C PRO A 11 26.35 -55.99 13.07
N GLU A 12 26.75 -54.91 12.40
CA GLU A 12 25.86 -53.89 11.83
C GLU A 12 24.91 -54.49 10.77
N PRO A 13 23.66 -53.97 10.63
CA PRO A 13 22.72 -54.47 9.64
C PRO A 13 23.08 -54.04 8.20
N GLU A 14 23.17 -55.02 7.30
CA GLU A 14 23.35 -54.87 5.85
C GLU A 14 22.12 -54.23 5.15
N PRO A 15 22.33 -53.53 4.01
CA PRO A 15 21.28 -52.82 3.28
C PRO A 15 20.39 -53.73 2.41
N GLU A 16 19.08 -53.43 2.38
CA GLU A 16 18.08 -54.11 1.54
C GLU A 16 18.32 -53.88 0.03
N PRO A 17 18.01 -54.88 -0.83
CA PRO A 17 18.32 -54.84 -2.27
C PRO A 17 17.31 -54.04 -3.10
N GLU A 18 17.83 -53.25 -4.05
CA GLU A 18 17.08 -52.62 -5.14
C GLU A 18 16.49 -53.66 -6.11
N PRO A 19 15.25 -53.49 -6.61
CA PRO A 19 14.73 -54.38 -7.65
C PRO A 19 15.23 -54.00 -9.04
N GLU A 20 15.87 -54.99 -9.65
CA GLU A 20 16.40 -55.14 -11.00
C GLU A 20 15.35 -54.97 -12.12
N ALA A 21 15.78 -54.46 -13.27
CA ALA A 21 14.96 -54.15 -14.43
C ALA A 21 14.95 -55.24 -15.52
N ALA A 22 13.74 -55.48 -16.08
CA ALA A 22 13.41 -55.93 -17.45
C ALA A 22 13.58 -57.45 -17.79
N PRO A 23 12.79 -58.07 -18.73
CA PRO A 23 12.52 -57.55 -20.09
C PRO A 23 11.08 -57.71 -20.66
N ALA A 24 10.90 -57.09 -21.83
CA ALA A 24 9.68 -56.85 -22.59
C ALA A 24 9.15 -58.04 -23.42
N ALA A 25 7.82 -58.11 -23.63
CA ALA A 25 7.18 -58.39 -24.92
C ALA A 25 5.63 -58.27 -24.88
N ALA A 26 5.08 -57.73 -25.97
CA ALA A 26 3.68 -57.70 -26.43
C ALA A 26 2.71 -56.64 -25.83
N ALA A 27 2.68 -55.48 -26.50
CA ALA A 27 1.64 -54.46 -26.37
C ALA A 27 0.31 -54.90 -27.00
N PRO A 28 -0.83 -54.46 -26.44
CA PRO A 28 -1.79 -53.70 -27.23
C PRO A 28 -1.76 -52.21 -26.84
N ALA A 29 -1.99 -51.36 -27.83
CA ALA A 29 -1.96 -49.91 -27.69
C ALA A 29 -3.07 -49.41 -26.75
N TYR A 30 -2.68 -48.70 -25.68
CA TYR A 30 -3.58 -47.86 -24.88
C TYR A 30 -3.02 -46.44 -24.89
N GLU A 31 -3.88 -45.52 -25.29
CA GLU A 31 -3.60 -44.11 -25.52
C GLU A 31 -3.03 -43.40 -24.28
N GLU A 32 -2.21 -42.39 -24.55
CA GLU A 32 -1.53 -41.52 -23.59
C GLU A 32 -2.44 -41.09 -22.43
N GLY A 33 -2.03 -41.43 -21.20
CA GLY A 33 -2.74 -41.10 -19.98
C GLY A 33 -2.86 -39.59 -19.77
N GLU A 34 -4.07 -39.07 -19.96
CA GLU A 34 -4.47 -37.76 -19.47
C GLU A 34 -4.24 -37.66 -17.96
N GLU A 35 -3.56 -36.60 -17.51
CA GLU A 35 -3.46 -36.20 -16.11
C GLU A 35 -4.86 -36.13 -15.45
N HIS A 36 -5.22 -37.15 -14.66
CA HIS A 36 -6.44 -37.13 -13.85
C HIS A 36 -6.25 -36.20 -12.63
N LEU A 37 -6.27 -34.88 -12.87
CA LEU A 37 -6.41 -33.88 -11.81
C LEU A 37 -7.58 -34.23 -10.90
N SER A 38 -7.35 -34.25 -9.59
CA SER A 38 -8.39 -34.59 -8.62
C SER A 38 -9.61 -33.68 -8.80
N LYS A 39 -10.81 -34.16 -8.47
CA LYS A 39 -12.06 -33.39 -8.58
C LYS A 39 -11.95 -32.01 -7.90
N ARG A 40 -11.14 -31.90 -6.83
CA ARG A 40 -10.85 -30.65 -6.11
C ARG A 40 -9.92 -29.72 -6.87
N GLU A 41 -8.87 -30.23 -7.49
CA GLU A 41 -7.93 -29.44 -8.30
C GLU A 41 -8.58 -28.93 -9.58
N ARG A 42 -9.39 -29.76 -10.24
CA ARG A 42 -10.19 -29.36 -11.40
C ARG A 42 -11.14 -28.22 -11.05
N LYS A 43 -11.88 -28.33 -9.94
CA LYS A 43 -12.77 -27.27 -9.43
C LYS A 43 -12.00 -26.01 -9.04
N ARG A 44 -10.79 -26.13 -8.47
CA ARG A 44 -9.93 -24.99 -8.13
C ARG A 44 -9.38 -24.29 -9.38
N ARG A 45 -8.97 -25.05 -10.40
CA ARG A 45 -8.51 -24.54 -11.70
C ARG A 45 -9.63 -23.81 -12.45
N GLN A 46 -10.83 -24.40 -12.49
CA GLN A 46 -12.02 -23.77 -13.07
C GLN A 46 -12.40 -22.47 -12.35
N ARG A 47 -12.43 -22.47 -11.00
CA ARG A 47 -12.67 -21.25 -10.21
C ARG A 47 -11.62 -20.17 -10.45
N ARG A 48 -10.33 -20.55 -10.54
CA ARG A 48 -9.23 -19.62 -10.84
C ARG A 48 -9.35 -19.05 -12.26
N ALA A 49 -9.73 -19.86 -13.24
CA ALA A 49 -9.96 -19.43 -14.61
C ALA A 49 -11.17 -18.48 -14.71
N ALA A 50 -12.30 -18.86 -14.11
CA ALA A 50 -13.49 -18.01 -14.04
C ALA A 50 -13.20 -16.68 -13.33
N TRP A 51 -12.48 -16.70 -12.21
CA TRP A 51 -12.08 -15.49 -11.51
C TRP A 51 -11.14 -14.61 -12.33
N LYS A 52 -10.17 -15.19 -13.05
CA LYS A 52 -9.30 -14.46 -13.98
C LYS A 52 -10.13 -13.80 -15.09
N GLU A 53 -11.10 -14.52 -15.63
CA GLU A 53 -11.98 -14.02 -16.68
C GLU A 53 -12.90 -12.89 -16.19
N THR A 54 -13.54 -13.07 -15.04
CA THR A 54 -14.35 -12.01 -14.41
C THR A 54 -13.50 -10.77 -14.09
N LYS A 55 -12.25 -10.95 -13.63
CA LYS A 55 -11.31 -9.83 -13.41
C LYS A 55 -10.91 -9.18 -14.73
N ARG A 56 -10.73 -9.93 -15.81
CA ARG A 56 -10.42 -9.41 -17.15
C ARG A 56 -11.59 -8.57 -17.67
N LEU A 57 -12.80 -9.14 -17.69
CA LEU A 57 -14.02 -8.46 -18.11
C LEU A 57 -14.31 -7.21 -17.27
N LYS A 58 -14.14 -7.26 -15.94
CA LYS A 58 -14.32 -6.08 -15.07
C LYS A 58 -13.26 -5.00 -15.33
N ARG A 59 -12.03 -5.38 -15.69
CA ARG A 59 -10.97 -4.43 -16.10
C ARG A 59 -11.26 -3.83 -17.46
N GLU A 60 -11.73 -4.62 -18.42
CA GLU A 60 -12.13 -4.17 -19.76
C GLU A 60 -13.34 -3.25 -19.69
N ALA A 61 -14.41 -3.63 -18.97
CA ALA A 61 -15.57 -2.78 -18.72
C ALA A 61 -15.20 -1.48 -18.02
N LYS A 62 -14.29 -1.50 -17.04
CA LYS A 62 -13.80 -0.27 -16.40
C LYS A 62 -12.95 0.58 -17.34
N ARG A 63 -12.17 -0.04 -18.24
CA ARG A 63 -11.39 0.67 -19.27
C ARG A 63 -12.30 1.27 -20.34
N SER A 64 -13.33 0.55 -20.79
CA SER A 64 -14.30 1.02 -21.78
C SER A 64 -15.25 2.07 -21.20
N ALA A 65 -15.69 1.93 -19.95
CA ALA A 65 -16.46 2.96 -19.23
C ALA A 65 -15.61 4.22 -19.00
N LYS A 66 -14.32 4.07 -18.66
CA LYS A 66 -13.41 5.21 -18.48
C LYS A 66 -12.98 5.84 -19.81
N SER A 67 -12.97 5.09 -20.90
CA SER A 67 -12.72 5.63 -22.24
C SER A 67 -13.96 6.34 -22.78
N SER A 68 -15.16 5.76 -22.63
CA SER A 68 -16.45 6.37 -23.02
C SER A 68 -16.81 7.58 -22.18
N ALA A 69 -16.66 7.54 -20.85
CA ALA A 69 -16.86 8.71 -19.98
C ALA A 69 -15.83 9.84 -20.21
N LYS A 70 -14.73 9.55 -20.91
CA LYS A 70 -13.76 10.55 -21.35
C LYS A 70 -13.77 10.78 -22.88
N ARG A 71 -14.80 10.30 -23.58
CA ARG A 71 -15.02 10.41 -25.02
C ARG A 71 -16.44 10.92 -25.26
N ALA A 72 -16.58 12.25 -25.33
CA ALA A 72 -17.42 12.76 -26.41
C ALA A 72 -16.68 12.40 -27.72
N PRO A 73 -17.28 11.64 -28.64
CA PRO A 73 -16.62 11.27 -29.88
C PRO A 73 -16.34 12.54 -30.71
N GLY A 74 -15.06 12.84 -30.96
CA GLY A 74 -14.65 13.90 -31.89
C GLY A 74 -13.99 15.14 -31.26
N ALA A 75 -14.06 15.35 -29.95
CA ALA A 75 -13.35 16.47 -29.33
C ALA A 75 -11.89 16.06 -29.03
N PRO A 76 -10.87 16.71 -29.63
CA PRO A 76 -9.49 16.54 -29.18
C PRO A 76 -9.44 16.88 -27.69
N ARG A 77 -8.89 15.99 -26.87
CA ARG A 77 -8.64 16.34 -25.46
C ARG A 77 -7.76 17.58 -25.47
N PRO A 78 -8.17 18.69 -24.83
CA PRO A 78 -7.25 19.80 -24.69
C PRO A 78 -5.98 19.26 -24.04
N PRO A 79 -4.79 19.61 -24.55
CA PRO A 79 -3.55 19.20 -23.93
C PRO A 79 -3.61 19.58 -22.45
N PRO A 80 -3.11 18.73 -21.55
CA PRO A 80 -3.12 19.04 -20.13
C PRO A 80 -2.46 20.42 -19.97
N LYS A 81 -3.12 21.35 -19.29
CA LYS A 81 -2.57 22.68 -19.04
C LYS A 81 -1.27 22.49 -18.26
N VAL A 82 -0.14 22.70 -18.96
CA VAL A 82 1.19 22.67 -18.38
C VAL A 82 1.52 24.10 -17.99
N GLY A 83 1.90 24.31 -16.73
CA GLY A 83 2.33 25.60 -16.24
C GLY A 83 3.72 25.98 -16.77
N PRO A 84 4.18 27.20 -16.50
CA PRO A 84 5.52 27.66 -16.89
C PRO A 84 6.67 26.84 -16.27
N ASP A 85 6.38 26.06 -15.23
CA ASP A 85 7.30 25.12 -14.58
C ASP A 85 7.38 23.74 -15.27
N GLY A 86 6.62 23.51 -16.35
CA GLY A 86 6.55 22.22 -17.01
C GLY A 86 5.68 21.18 -16.27
N LEU A 87 4.97 21.57 -15.21
CA LEU A 87 4.08 20.69 -14.46
C LEU A 87 2.62 20.92 -14.84
N THR A 88 1.86 19.84 -14.86
CA THR A 88 0.39 19.87 -14.86
C THR A 88 -0.14 20.20 -13.46
N ASP A 89 -1.38 20.68 -13.37
CA ASP A 89 -2.00 20.99 -12.07
C ASP A 89 -2.09 19.77 -11.15
N GLY A 90 -2.26 18.57 -11.72
CA GLY A 90 -2.24 17.32 -10.96
C GLY A 90 -0.86 17.03 -10.35
N GLN A 91 0.22 17.33 -11.08
CA GLN A 91 1.59 17.20 -10.57
C GLN A 91 1.87 18.24 -9.49
N ARG A 92 1.44 19.49 -9.65
CA ARG A 92 1.51 20.54 -8.62
C ARG A 92 0.81 20.12 -7.33
N ARG A 93 -0.44 19.66 -7.40
CA ARG A 93 -1.19 19.19 -6.22
C ARG A 93 -0.50 18.02 -5.51
N LYS A 94 0.01 17.05 -6.28
CA LYS A 94 0.74 15.90 -5.73
C LYS A 94 2.02 16.34 -5.03
N LEU A 95 2.75 17.29 -5.62
CA LEU A 95 3.97 17.85 -5.04
C LEU A 95 3.67 18.65 -3.77
N GLY A 96 2.66 19.53 -3.79
CA GLY A 96 2.23 20.28 -2.61
C GLY A 96 1.81 19.36 -1.46
N SER A 97 1.07 18.27 -1.76
CA SER A 97 0.69 17.27 -0.75
C SER A 97 1.93 16.56 -0.16
N ARG A 98 2.91 16.22 -0.99
CA ARG A 98 4.18 15.62 -0.56
C ARG A 98 4.98 16.56 0.35
N ILE A 99 5.07 17.83 -0.03
CA ILE A 99 5.77 18.86 0.75
C ILE A 99 5.13 19.03 2.12
N LYS A 100 3.79 19.16 2.17
CA LYS A 100 3.05 19.26 3.43
C LYS A 100 3.30 18.06 4.34
N PHE A 101 3.26 16.85 3.78
CA PHE A 101 3.56 15.62 4.52
C PHE A 101 4.98 15.63 5.13
N ILE A 102 6.02 15.97 4.34
CA ILE A 102 7.41 16.01 4.84
C ILE A 102 7.59 17.09 5.92
N LYS A 103 6.99 18.28 5.73
CA LYS A 103 7.05 19.37 6.72
C LYS A 103 6.42 18.94 8.05
N ALA A 104 5.25 18.31 8.00
CA ALA A 104 4.57 17.81 9.19
C ALA A 104 5.37 16.69 9.88
N LEU A 105 5.99 15.81 9.09
CA LEU A 105 6.80 14.71 9.59
C LEU A 105 8.06 15.17 10.36
N ARG A 106 8.70 16.27 9.92
CA ARG A 106 9.84 16.88 10.63
C ARG A 106 9.48 17.41 12.00
N GLY A 107 8.23 17.83 12.19
CA GLY A 107 7.71 18.30 13.47
C GLY A 107 7.10 17.20 14.33
N SER A 108 7.21 15.92 13.92
CA SER A 108 6.61 14.82 14.65
C SER A 108 7.39 14.54 15.94
N ALA A 109 6.67 14.45 17.06
CA ALA A 109 7.25 14.16 18.37
C ALA A 109 7.37 12.66 18.65
N VAL A 110 6.73 11.82 17.84
CA VAL A 110 6.60 10.37 18.08
C VAL A 110 7.02 9.61 16.84
N ASP A 111 7.75 8.52 17.11
CA ASP A 111 8.21 7.57 16.11
C ASP A 111 7.53 6.22 16.33
N VAL A 112 7.23 5.51 15.25
CA VAL A 112 6.62 4.18 15.29
C VAL A 112 7.58 3.16 14.68
N MET A 113 7.99 2.21 15.50
CA MET A 113 8.85 1.09 15.10
C MET A 113 8.01 -0.14 14.77
N PHE A 114 8.35 -0.83 13.68
CA PHE A 114 7.81 -2.13 13.31
C PHE A 114 8.92 -3.17 13.43
N ASP A 115 8.78 -4.05 14.41
CA ASP A 115 9.65 -5.21 14.60
C ASP A 115 9.28 -6.32 13.60
N LEU A 116 10.25 -6.76 12.80
CA LEU A 116 10.06 -7.76 11.75
C LEU A 116 10.72 -9.10 12.05
N ASP A 117 11.27 -9.31 13.25
CA ASP A 117 12.04 -10.51 13.61
C ASP A 117 11.19 -11.79 13.74
N PHE A 118 9.86 -11.66 13.78
CA PHE A 118 8.94 -12.81 13.93
C PHE A 118 8.66 -13.60 12.64
N SER A 119 9.52 -13.48 11.63
CA SER A 119 9.29 -14.06 10.30
C SER A 119 9.26 -15.60 10.28
N GLU A 120 9.90 -16.23 11.27
CA GLU A 120 9.94 -17.68 11.45
C GLU A 120 8.61 -18.26 11.91
N HIS A 121 7.85 -17.48 12.69
CA HIS A 121 6.56 -17.88 13.25
C HIS A 121 5.37 -17.61 12.31
N MET A 122 5.64 -17.13 11.09
CA MET A 122 4.60 -16.77 10.13
C MET A 122 4.57 -17.73 8.95
N THR A 123 3.36 -18.11 8.58
CA THR A 123 3.10 -18.82 7.33
C THR A 123 3.35 -17.90 6.12
N PRO A 124 3.56 -18.47 4.92
CA PRO A 124 3.69 -17.67 3.69
C PRO A 124 2.52 -16.72 3.42
N ARG A 125 1.32 -17.02 3.92
CA ARG A 125 0.13 -16.14 3.77
C ARG A 125 0.17 -14.96 4.72
N GLU A 126 0.66 -15.18 5.94
CA GLU A 126 0.83 -14.11 6.94
C GLU A 126 1.94 -13.16 6.53
N LEU A 127 3.05 -13.67 5.99
CA LEU A 127 4.13 -12.84 5.43
C LEU A 127 3.62 -11.87 4.33
N LEU A 128 2.78 -12.35 3.41
CA LEU A 128 2.13 -11.48 2.43
C LEU A 128 1.20 -10.45 3.09
N SER A 129 0.55 -10.84 4.19
CA SER A 129 -0.32 -9.96 4.95
C SER A 129 0.47 -8.87 5.67
N VAL A 130 1.65 -9.16 6.21
CA VAL A 130 2.56 -8.17 6.84
C VAL A 130 2.90 -7.05 5.86
N GLY A 131 3.36 -7.39 4.65
CA GLY A 131 3.65 -6.38 3.62
C GLY A 131 2.43 -5.51 3.30
N GLN A 132 1.24 -6.11 3.23
CA GLN A 132 0.00 -5.38 2.98
C GLN A 132 -0.46 -4.53 4.17
N GLN A 133 -0.28 -4.99 5.41
CA GLN A 133 -0.58 -4.23 6.61
C GLN A 133 0.32 -3.00 6.73
N LEU A 134 1.62 -3.14 6.48
CA LEU A 134 2.56 -2.01 6.45
C LEU A 134 2.24 -1.03 5.32
N MET A 135 1.77 -1.51 4.16
CA MET A 135 1.24 -0.67 3.08
C MET A 135 0.06 0.18 3.55
N TYR A 136 -0.87 -0.41 4.30
CA TYR A 136 -2.00 0.32 4.86
C TYR A 136 -1.58 1.31 5.95
N CYS A 137 -0.65 0.93 6.84
CA CYS A 137 -0.09 1.81 7.86
C CYS A 137 0.54 3.05 7.22
N TYR A 138 1.41 2.86 6.22
CA TYR A 138 2.00 3.97 5.48
C TYR A 138 0.94 4.81 4.76
N GLY A 139 -0.04 4.18 4.11
CA GLY A 139 -1.14 4.86 3.43
C GLY A 139 -2.04 5.68 4.37
N ALA A 140 -2.23 5.24 5.61
CA ALA A 140 -2.93 5.98 6.67
C ALA A 140 -2.06 7.14 7.17
N ASN A 141 -0.78 6.89 7.45
CA ASN A 141 0.16 7.88 7.94
C ASN A 141 0.27 9.11 7.01
N ARG A 142 0.33 8.91 5.68
CA ARG A 142 0.33 10.01 4.70
C ARG A 142 -0.90 10.92 4.71
N ARG A 143 -2.00 10.46 5.32
CA ARG A 143 -3.27 11.19 5.42
C ARG A 143 -3.58 11.61 6.85
N ALA A 144 -2.72 11.24 7.81
CA ALA A 144 -2.89 11.62 9.20
C ALA A 144 -2.72 13.14 9.35
N ALA A 145 -3.46 13.73 10.29
CA ALA A 145 -3.29 15.13 10.65
C ALA A 145 -1.89 15.39 11.22
N VAL A 146 -1.41 14.43 12.03
CA VAL A 146 -0.05 14.40 12.59
C VAL A 146 0.62 13.11 12.13
N PRO A 147 1.41 13.14 11.04
CA PRO A 147 2.14 11.96 10.59
C PRO A 147 3.32 11.65 11.51
N VAL A 148 3.68 10.37 11.58
CA VAL A 148 4.77 9.85 12.40
C VAL A 148 5.90 9.30 11.54
N ARG A 149 7.14 9.40 12.00
CA ARG A 149 8.25 8.70 11.36
C ARG A 149 8.09 7.21 11.62
N MET A 150 8.24 6.41 10.57
CA MET A 150 8.08 4.96 10.64
C MET A 150 9.45 4.31 10.49
N HIS A 151 9.73 3.32 11.32
CA HIS A 151 10.99 2.59 11.32
C HIS A 151 10.69 1.09 11.22
N MET A 152 11.50 0.35 10.49
CA MET A 152 11.37 -1.11 10.36
C MET A 152 12.71 -1.74 10.75
N THR A 153 12.70 -2.59 11.77
CA THR A 153 13.91 -3.30 12.24
C THR A 153 14.00 -4.67 11.61
N ASP A 154 15.15 -5.32 11.78
CA ASP A 154 15.39 -6.68 11.28
C ASP A 154 15.13 -6.78 9.77
N PHE A 155 15.41 -5.67 9.06
CA PHE A 155 15.12 -5.49 7.64
C PHE A 155 16.27 -6.00 6.77
N THR A 156 16.62 -7.25 6.95
CA THR A 156 17.71 -7.91 6.22
C THR A 156 17.21 -8.57 4.93
N ASP A 157 18.15 -9.02 4.09
CA ASP A 157 17.81 -9.68 2.81
C ASP A 157 17.23 -11.09 3.02
N ASP A 158 17.60 -11.76 4.12
CA ASP A 158 17.17 -13.10 4.50
C ASP A 158 15.87 -13.11 5.35
N ASN A 159 15.49 -11.98 5.96
CA ASN A 159 14.24 -11.87 6.69
C ASN A 159 13.02 -11.93 5.74
N ARG A 160 12.15 -12.93 5.92
CA ARG A 160 11.00 -13.17 5.03
C ARG A 160 9.91 -12.10 5.15
N SER A 161 9.78 -11.46 6.31
CA SER A 161 8.89 -10.31 6.52
C SER A 161 9.39 -9.12 5.72
N ALA A 162 10.68 -8.79 5.85
CA ALA A 162 11.33 -7.71 5.11
C ALA A 162 11.19 -7.89 3.58
N GLN A 163 11.43 -9.11 3.07
CA GLN A 163 11.21 -9.45 1.67
C GLN A 163 9.76 -9.21 1.21
N SER A 164 8.78 -9.47 2.07
CA SER A 164 7.36 -9.25 1.76
C SER A 164 7.02 -7.76 1.67
N VAL A 165 7.65 -6.93 2.50
CA VAL A 165 7.56 -5.46 2.42
C VAL A 165 8.22 -4.93 1.14
N ARG A 166 9.40 -5.41 0.77
CA ARG A 166 10.10 -4.99 -0.47
C ARG A 166 9.29 -5.24 -1.74
N LYS A 167 8.44 -6.27 -1.73
CA LYS A 167 7.54 -6.61 -2.86
C LYS A 167 6.35 -5.65 -2.97
N VAL A 168 6.11 -4.79 -1.98
CA VAL A 168 5.04 -3.80 -2.01
C VAL A 168 5.34 -2.73 -3.07
N SER A 169 4.40 -2.54 -3.99
CA SER A 169 4.55 -1.57 -5.07
C SER A 169 4.77 -0.15 -4.52
N GLY A 170 5.86 0.47 -4.97
CA GLY A 170 6.24 1.83 -4.56
C GLY A 170 6.91 1.91 -3.19
N PHE A 171 7.22 0.80 -2.53
CA PHE A 171 7.98 0.80 -1.27
C PHE A 171 9.29 1.63 -1.33
N PRO A 172 10.13 1.55 -2.38
CA PRO A 172 11.33 2.39 -2.48
C PRO A 172 11.04 3.90 -2.52
N ASP A 173 9.81 4.29 -2.85
CA ASP A 173 9.37 5.69 -2.89
C ASP A 173 8.67 6.12 -1.58
N TRP A 174 8.60 5.24 -0.57
CA TRP A 174 8.01 5.62 0.71
C TRP A 174 8.87 6.69 1.37
N ARG A 175 8.22 7.72 1.90
CA ARG A 175 8.87 8.88 2.52
C ARG A 175 8.57 8.84 4.00
N GLY A 176 9.56 9.16 4.82
CA GLY A 176 9.36 9.09 6.26
C GLY A 176 9.45 7.67 6.82
N VAL A 177 10.02 6.74 6.06
CA VAL A 177 10.22 5.33 6.44
C VAL A 177 11.70 5.05 6.42
N GLN A 178 12.23 4.48 7.50
CA GLN A 178 13.60 3.98 7.57
C GLN A 178 13.62 2.48 7.86
N THR A 179 14.66 1.82 7.40
CA THR A 179 14.87 0.38 7.57
C THR A 179 16.25 0.16 8.19
N TYR A 180 16.32 -0.75 9.15
CA TYR A 180 17.54 -1.08 9.87
C TYR A 180 17.76 -2.59 9.79
N ALA A 181 19.01 -3.01 9.69
CA ALA A 181 19.35 -4.43 9.77
C ALA A 181 19.29 -4.92 11.22
N GLU A 182 19.57 -4.01 12.16
CA GLU A 182 19.55 -4.23 13.59
C GLU A 182 18.13 -4.35 14.14
N GLY A 183 17.98 -5.18 15.17
CA GLY A 183 16.75 -5.30 15.95
C GLY A 183 16.47 -4.06 16.80
N TYR A 184 15.20 -3.86 17.16
CA TYR A 184 14.77 -2.64 17.86
C TYR A 184 15.51 -2.41 19.19
N ALA A 185 15.86 -3.48 19.92
CA ALA A 185 16.56 -3.37 21.21
C ALA A 185 17.99 -2.81 21.06
N ALA A 186 18.63 -3.02 19.91
CA ALA A 186 19.95 -2.44 19.63
C ALA A 186 19.86 -0.95 19.29
N LEU A 187 18.76 -0.52 18.69
CA LEU A 187 18.49 0.88 18.34
C LEU A 187 17.91 1.69 19.50
N TYR A 188 17.10 1.04 20.35
CA TYR A 188 16.53 1.56 21.60
C TYR A 188 16.91 0.65 22.77
N PRO A 189 18.11 0.85 23.33
CA PRO A 189 18.55 0.13 24.51
C PRO A 189 17.63 0.38 25.71
N ALA A 190 17.27 -0.68 26.43
CA ALA A 190 16.39 -0.60 27.60
C ALA A 190 17.04 0.08 28.82
N ASP A 191 18.36 0.21 28.82
CA ASP A 191 19.16 0.86 29.87
C ASP A 191 19.15 2.40 29.80
N GLY A 192 18.35 2.98 28.88
CA GLY A 192 18.27 4.42 28.69
C GLY A 192 19.43 4.99 27.89
N GLY A 193 20.21 4.15 27.22
CA GLY A 193 21.20 4.59 26.24
C GLY A 193 20.56 5.43 25.11
N GLU A 194 21.32 6.40 24.59
CA GLU A 194 20.85 7.25 23.50
C GLU A 194 20.44 6.42 22.28
N PRO A 195 19.23 6.64 21.72
CA PRO A 195 18.74 5.86 20.61
C PRO A 195 19.65 6.01 19.37
N LYS A 196 20.11 4.88 18.83
CA LYS A 196 21.03 4.85 17.68
C LYS A 196 20.24 4.92 16.38
N GLY A 197 20.66 5.80 15.47
CA GLY A 197 20.13 5.85 14.11
C GLY A 197 18.76 6.53 13.95
N LEU A 198 18.20 7.13 15.00
CA LEU A 198 16.82 7.67 15.04
C LEU A 198 16.74 9.20 15.00
N ASN A 199 17.87 9.88 14.78
CA ASN A 199 17.87 11.34 14.70
C ASN A 199 17.05 11.82 13.50
N ALA A 200 16.40 12.99 13.60
CA ALA A 200 15.60 13.55 12.50
C ALA A 200 16.45 14.02 11.29
N ALA A 201 17.78 13.96 11.37
CA ALA A 201 18.70 14.58 10.42
C ALA A 201 18.57 13.98 9.01
N TRP A 202 18.06 12.75 8.87
CA TRP A 202 17.78 12.15 7.56
C TRP A 202 16.58 12.77 6.84
N LEU A 203 15.66 13.43 7.55
CA LEU A 203 14.62 14.24 6.90
C LEU A 203 15.21 15.48 6.22
N ASP A 204 16.46 15.84 6.55
CA ASP A 204 17.23 16.91 5.92
C ASP A 204 18.14 16.42 4.77
N LEU A 205 18.08 15.14 4.38
CA LEU A 205 18.84 14.67 3.22
C LEU A 205 18.32 15.23 1.87
N PRO A 206 19.22 15.50 0.90
CA PRO A 206 18.96 16.24 -0.35
C PRO A 206 18.13 15.47 -1.40
N GLU A 207 17.43 14.39 -1.03
CA GLU A 207 16.74 13.48 -1.95
C GLU A 207 15.29 13.87 -2.26
N LEU A 208 14.95 15.11 -1.97
CA LEU A 208 13.99 15.79 -2.82
C LEU A 208 14.74 16.03 -4.14
N LYS A 209 14.59 15.12 -5.13
CA LYS A 209 15.19 15.23 -6.48
C LYS A 209 15.32 16.72 -6.83
N ASP A 210 16.45 17.23 -7.30
CA ASP A 210 16.70 18.69 -7.40
C ASP A 210 15.51 19.50 -7.96
N ARG A 211 14.74 18.90 -8.86
CA ARG A 211 13.45 19.43 -9.34
C ARG A 211 12.41 19.68 -8.23
N ASP A 212 12.14 18.69 -7.40
CA ASP A 212 11.24 18.81 -6.26
C ASP A 212 11.81 19.84 -5.22
N ARG A 213 13.14 19.97 -5.07
CA ARG A 213 13.79 21.03 -4.25
C ARG A 213 13.54 22.42 -4.82
N ARG A 214 13.81 22.64 -6.11
CA ARG A 214 13.53 23.91 -6.81
C ARG A 214 12.05 24.28 -6.75
N ASN A 215 11.17 23.29 -6.89
CA ASN A 215 9.73 23.53 -6.80
C ASN A 215 9.29 23.87 -5.36
N LEU A 216 9.93 23.27 -4.35
CA LEU A 216 9.71 23.62 -2.94
C LEU A 216 10.18 25.04 -2.62
N GLU A 217 11.34 25.45 -3.13
CA GLU A 217 11.83 26.83 -2.99
C GLU A 217 10.90 27.85 -3.65
N ARG A 218 10.38 27.53 -4.85
CA ARG A 218 9.39 28.36 -5.55
C ARG A 218 8.09 28.50 -4.75
N LEU A 219 7.54 27.38 -4.24
CA LEU A 219 6.35 27.41 -3.39
C LEU A 219 6.58 28.20 -2.09
N ARG A 220 7.76 28.08 -1.45
CA ARG A 220 8.12 28.89 -0.29
C ARG A 220 8.20 30.37 -0.61
N LYS A 221 8.69 30.72 -1.80
CA LYS A 221 8.72 32.10 -2.27
C LYS A 221 7.31 32.63 -2.50
N GLU A 222 6.45 31.85 -3.16
CA GLU A 222 5.03 32.19 -3.36
C GLU A 222 4.23 32.29 -2.05
N GLU A 223 4.52 31.45 -1.04
CA GLU A 223 3.87 31.51 0.28
C GLU A 223 4.35 32.72 1.10
N LYS A 224 5.61 33.13 0.96
CA LYS A 224 6.15 34.36 1.57
C LYS A 224 5.72 35.63 0.84
N GLU A 225 5.47 35.54 -0.46
CA GLU A 225 4.98 36.63 -1.31
C GLU A 225 3.43 36.65 -1.38
N ALA A 226 2.75 35.68 -0.76
CA ALA A 226 1.31 35.70 -0.61
C ALA A 226 0.93 36.94 0.23
N PRO A 227 0.03 37.81 -0.25
CA PRO A 227 -0.44 38.94 0.53
C PRO A 227 -1.01 38.41 1.85
N GLU A 228 -0.47 38.90 2.96
CA GLU A 228 -1.11 38.75 4.26
C GLU A 228 -2.50 39.38 4.13
N GLU A 229 -3.55 38.56 4.12
CA GLU A 229 -4.93 39.06 4.16
C GLU A 229 -5.05 39.87 5.44
N GLN A 230 -4.94 41.20 5.30
CA GLN A 230 -5.16 42.11 6.40
C GLN A 230 -6.59 41.90 6.88
N PRO A 231 -6.82 41.77 8.20
CA PRO A 231 -8.17 41.76 8.72
C PRO A 231 -8.79 43.11 8.35
N VAL A 232 -9.83 43.07 7.52
CA VAL A 232 -10.64 44.25 7.22
C VAL A 232 -11.37 44.68 8.50
N GLU A 233 -10.72 45.49 9.33
CA GLU A 233 -11.37 46.30 10.35
C GLU A 233 -12.21 47.37 9.64
N GLY A 234 -13.53 47.18 9.62
CA GLY A 234 -14.43 48.16 9.04
C GLY A 234 -15.77 47.66 8.50
N ALA A 235 -16.19 46.42 8.79
CA ALA A 235 -17.58 46.03 8.57
C ALA A 235 -18.43 46.47 9.77
N ALA A 236 -19.22 47.53 9.57
CA ALA A 236 -20.18 48.06 10.54
C ALA A 236 -21.09 46.95 11.09
N ARG A 237 -21.36 47.02 12.40
CA ARG A 237 -22.24 46.12 13.15
C ARG A 237 -23.68 46.12 12.59
N PRO A 238 -24.40 44.99 12.62
CA PRO A 238 -25.83 44.96 12.39
C PRO A 238 -26.57 45.42 13.66
N THR A 239 -27.42 46.45 13.53
CA THR A 239 -28.43 46.79 14.54
C THR A 239 -29.73 46.05 14.21
N GLU A 240 -30.24 45.26 15.15
CA GLU A 240 -31.58 44.64 15.15
C GLU A 240 -32.69 45.69 15.45
N PRO A 241 -33.98 45.31 15.53
CA PRO A 241 -34.85 44.69 14.54
C PRO A 241 -36.10 45.58 14.24
N ASN A 242 -36.70 45.50 13.06
CA ASN A 242 -37.98 46.20 12.77
C ASN A 242 -39.13 45.16 12.66
N PRO A 243 -40.31 45.41 13.26
CA PRO A 243 -41.30 44.39 13.53
C PRO A 243 -42.26 44.18 12.35
N ASN A 244 -42.70 42.94 12.21
CA ASN A 244 -43.73 42.53 11.27
C ASN A 244 -45.09 43.21 11.60
N PRO A 245 -45.92 43.48 10.58
CA PRO A 245 -47.27 42.94 10.63
C PRO A 245 -47.59 42.15 9.35
N ASN A 246 -47.98 40.90 9.59
CA ASN A 246 -48.60 39.95 8.66
C ASN A 246 -49.90 40.55 8.05
N PRO A 247 -50.41 40.12 6.87
CA PRO A 247 -50.98 38.77 6.72
C PRO A 247 -50.64 38.04 5.41
N ASN A 248 -50.24 36.79 5.58
CA ASN A 248 -50.40 35.62 4.71
C ASN A 248 -51.54 35.72 3.66
N PRO A 249 -51.30 35.19 2.45
CA PRO A 249 -52.22 34.21 1.87
C PRO A 249 -51.52 32.87 1.58
N GLU A 250 -52.29 31.83 1.87
CA GLU A 250 -51.97 30.41 2.07
C GLU A 250 -51.20 29.68 0.94
N PRO A 251 -50.58 28.53 1.28
CA PRO A 251 -49.96 27.64 0.29
C PRO A 251 -51.04 26.98 -0.57
N ASN A 252 -50.94 27.13 -1.90
CA ASN A 252 -51.82 26.44 -2.84
C ASN A 252 -51.68 24.91 -2.71
N PRO A 253 -52.71 24.18 -2.26
CA PRO A 253 -52.75 22.74 -2.33
C PRO A 253 -53.60 22.36 -3.54
N ASN A 254 -52.99 21.85 -4.61
CA ASN A 254 -53.79 20.99 -5.46
C ASN A 254 -53.01 19.80 -6.03
N PRO A 255 -53.25 18.59 -5.50
CA PRO A 255 -53.02 17.34 -6.20
C PRO A 255 -54.17 17.13 -7.18
N ASN A 256 -53.91 17.05 -8.48
CA ASN A 256 -54.99 16.77 -9.44
C ASN A 256 -55.35 15.27 -9.42
N PRO A 257 -56.61 14.88 -9.13
CA PRO A 257 -57.12 13.55 -9.38
C PRO A 257 -57.85 13.47 -10.75
N ASN A 258 -57.83 12.25 -11.29
CA ASN A 258 -58.30 11.72 -12.58
C ASN A 258 -59.75 12.08 -13.01
N PRO A 259 -60.17 11.86 -14.29
CA PRO A 259 -60.73 10.54 -14.65
C PRO A 259 -60.53 10.08 -16.13
N SER A 260 -60.43 8.77 -16.35
CA SER A 260 -60.77 8.05 -17.61
C SER A 260 -62.27 8.26 -17.94
N PRO A 261 -62.85 8.01 -19.15
CA PRO A 261 -62.57 6.89 -20.08
C PRO A 261 -62.69 7.18 -21.60
N ASN A 262 -62.04 6.36 -22.44
CA ASN A 262 -62.64 5.63 -23.57
C ASN A 262 -61.65 4.60 -24.10
#